data_AF-A0AA39H9F3-F1
#
_entry.id   AF-A0AA39H9F3-F1
#
_cell.length_a   1.000
_cell.length_b   1.000
_cell.length_c   1.000
_cell.angle_alpha   90.00
_cell.angle_beta   90.00
_cell.angle_gamma   90.00
#
_symmetry.space_group_name_H-M   'P 1'
#
loop_
_entity.id
_entity.type
_entity.pdbx_description
1 polymer ?
#
loop_
_entity_poly.entity_id
_entity_poly.type
_entity_poly.pdbx_seq_one_letter_code
_entity_poly.pdbx_strand_id
1 'polypeptide(L)'
;MKFFFTRRKVNAAQLVCGSSTFDMSACATASNVSSMPVMSPRSLRSGSGRRSPANISPQTDSHTQNISTELLTTELAYVRELQAVVCYYLRRFEDPENQDMIPDPIRGKSQLVFGNICDIIQFHNKHVLSEMLSSTDCAIKLCKCIVSYRNKFLELYLAYCQNKRTTDCIRQKYVDKEPFFVRCQEEAGHALPLSAYLLKPVQRITKYQLLLKELEMHCTEKQKATVQDALKTMLDLLNRLNQSINHVYIAKYPGDLALLGRFRLSNDCDVYMFNRKTCKVKKTQYRQLFLFQDALLMCKKKDDPLRKVSEYFEYKISIPMAMLKFASCSKTGKKRFEVWSEEDRNGYAIYIRSHDEMARKKWVEKLDKISRQLQSASFVTSRNTSALSSQYNCCAERFNPLESGYSCPVTPASTIASTPCAPRIFFNFGRKNHSFRTF
;
A
#
# COMPACT_ATOMS: atom_id res chain seq x y z
N MET A 1 -2.42 15.06 4.35
CA MET A 1 -3.45 15.25 3.30
C MET A 1 -4.48 14.14 3.38
N LYS A 2 -5.73 14.47 3.78
CA LYS A 2 -6.88 13.57 3.71
C LYS A 2 -7.36 13.56 2.25
N PHE A 3 -7.32 12.42 1.56
CA PHE A 3 -8.02 12.28 0.27
C PHE A 3 -9.53 12.29 0.55
N PHE A 4 -10.16 13.45 0.41
CA PHE A 4 -11.61 13.57 0.33
C PHE A 4 -12.06 13.11 -1.06
N PHE A 5 -12.72 11.96 -1.13
CA PHE A 5 -13.48 11.56 -2.31
C PHE A 5 -14.86 12.23 -2.24
N THR A 6 -14.99 13.45 -2.75
CA THR A 6 -16.28 14.11 -2.94
C THR A 6 -16.88 13.67 -4.28
N ARG A 7 -18.09 13.08 -4.21
CA ARG A 7 -18.95 12.74 -5.35
C ARG A 7 -19.09 13.95 -6.29
N ARG A 8 -18.76 13.78 -7.57
CA ARG A 8 -19.36 14.57 -8.66
C ARG A 8 -20.20 13.64 -9.52
N LYS A 9 -21.51 13.90 -9.58
CA LYS A 9 -22.41 13.34 -10.58
C LYS A 9 -22.00 13.90 -11.94
N VAL A 10 -21.79 13.05 -12.93
CA VAL A 10 -21.69 13.46 -14.33
C VAL A 10 -22.83 12.76 -15.07
N ASN A 11 -23.66 13.55 -15.73
CA ASN A 11 -24.80 13.08 -16.52
C ASN A 11 -24.29 12.28 -17.72
N ALA A 12 -24.84 11.08 -17.90
CA ALA A 12 -24.62 10.26 -19.07
C ALA A 12 -25.51 10.77 -20.22
N ALA A 13 -24.89 11.20 -21.32
CA ALA A 13 -25.55 11.32 -22.61
C ALA A 13 -25.24 10.06 -23.43
N GLN A 14 -26.29 9.46 -23.99
CA GLN A 14 -26.29 8.23 -24.77
C GLN A 14 -25.47 8.37 -26.06
N LEU A 15 -24.76 7.31 -26.44
CA LEU A 15 -24.35 7.05 -27.82
C LEU A 15 -24.44 5.55 -28.09
N VAL A 16 -25.18 5.21 -29.15
CA VAL A 16 -25.57 3.87 -29.58
C VAL A 16 -24.55 3.33 -30.61
N CYS A 17 -24.21 2.05 -30.40
CA CYS A 17 -23.77 0.97 -31.30
C CYS A 17 -22.85 1.23 -32.51
N GLY A 18 -21.85 0.36 -32.62
CA GLY A 18 -21.10 0.04 -33.83
C GLY A 18 -20.15 -1.13 -33.56
N SER A 19 -20.67 -2.36 -33.61
CA SER A 19 -19.90 -3.58 -33.43
C SER A 19 -19.09 -3.91 -34.68
N SER A 20 -17.77 -3.84 -34.60
CA SER A 20 -16.88 -4.48 -35.57
C SER A 20 -15.64 -5.00 -34.83
N THR A 21 -15.48 -6.32 -34.81
CA THR A 21 -14.24 -7.00 -34.46
C THR A 21 -13.15 -6.53 -35.42
N PHE A 22 -12.12 -5.84 -34.91
CA PHE A 22 -10.98 -5.41 -35.71
C PHE A 22 -9.68 -5.99 -35.19
N ASP A 23 -9.02 -6.69 -36.11
CA ASP A 23 -7.72 -7.33 -35.99
C ASP A 23 -6.60 -6.29 -35.99
N MET A 24 -5.52 -6.56 -35.26
CA MET A 24 -4.39 -5.64 -35.09
C MET A 24 -3.39 -5.77 -36.26
N SER A 25 -3.72 -5.18 -37.41
CA SER A 25 -2.73 -4.75 -38.40
C SER A 25 -3.37 -3.84 -39.46
N ALA A 26 -2.77 -2.66 -39.66
CA ALA A 26 -3.02 -1.68 -40.72
C ALA A 26 -4.36 -0.92 -40.72
N CYS A 27 -4.30 0.42 -40.65
CA CYS A 27 -4.87 1.28 -41.69
C CYS A 27 -4.45 2.75 -41.49
N ALA A 28 -3.90 3.34 -42.55
CA ALA A 28 -3.77 4.77 -42.76
C ALA A 28 -4.87 5.22 -43.74
N THR A 29 -5.26 6.50 -43.63
CA THR A 29 -6.04 7.32 -44.59
C THR A 29 -7.50 6.94 -44.90
N ALA A 30 -8.45 7.83 -44.56
CA ALA A 30 -9.29 8.58 -45.50
C ALA A 30 -10.44 9.34 -44.80
N SER A 31 -10.95 10.35 -45.48
CA SER A 31 -11.68 11.54 -45.01
C SER A 31 -13.21 11.45 -45.21
N ASN A 32 -13.93 12.31 -44.47
CA ASN A 32 -15.28 12.90 -44.70
C ASN A 32 -16.51 12.00 -44.98
N VAL A 33 -17.63 12.28 -44.29
CA VAL A 33 -18.93 12.74 -44.85
C VAL A 33 -19.95 13.01 -43.71
N SER A 34 -20.84 13.96 -44.02
CA SER A 34 -21.84 14.75 -43.32
C SER A 34 -23.25 14.14 -43.02
N SER A 35 -23.95 14.74 -42.04
CA SER A 35 -25.42 15.06 -41.96
C SER A 35 -26.50 14.01 -41.59
N MET A 36 -27.11 14.19 -40.39
CA MET A 36 -28.56 14.30 -39.98
C MET A 36 -29.70 13.39 -40.57
N PRO A 37 -30.96 13.31 -40.02
CA PRO A 37 -31.56 13.78 -38.74
C PRO A 37 -32.46 12.75 -37.98
N VAL A 38 -33.09 13.27 -36.91
CA VAL A 38 -34.01 12.75 -35.87
C VAL A 38 -35.42 12.34 -36.36
N MET A 39 -36.05 11.32 -35.73
CA MET A 39 -37.51 11.21 -35.56
C MET A 39 -37.93 10.50 -34.24
N SER A 40 -38.95 11.06 -33.58
CA SER A 40 -39.85 10.41 -32.59
C SER A 40 -41.17 10.00 -33.27
N PRO A 41 -41.99 9.09 -32.69
CA PRO A 41 -43.25 9.58 -32.10
C PRO A 41 -43.89 8.78 -30.93
N ARG A 42 -44.60 9.55 -30.09
CA ARG A 42 -45.89 9.39 -29.36
C ARG A 42 -46.52 8.01 -29.01
N SER A 43 -46.78 7.88 -27.70
CA SER A 43 -47.99 7.47 -26.94
C SER A 43 -49.19 6.80 -27.64
N LEU A 44 -49.67 5.69 -27.02
CA LEU A 44 -51.08 5.27 -26.96
C LEU A 44 -51.42 4.65 -25.58
N ARG A 45 -52.68 4.76 -25.18
CA ARG A 45 -53.25 4.56 -23.84
C ARG A 45 -54.26 3.40 -23.84
N SER A 46 -54.43 2.77 -22.66
CA SER A 46 -55.66 2.12 -22.11
C SER A 46 -55.98 0.65 -22.44
N GLY A 47 -56.18 -0.14 -21.37
CA GLY A 47 -56.94 -1.40 -21.36
C GLY A 47 -56.78 -2.21 -20.06
N SER A 48 -57.79 -2.18 -19.18
CA SER A 48 -57.85 -2.89 -17.89
C SER A 48 -58.40 -4.32 -17.98
N GLY A 49 -57.90 -5.27 -17.16
CA GLY A 49 -58.59 -6.55 -16.95
C GLY A 49 -57.88 -7.58 -16.05
N ARG A 50 -58.29 -7.63 -14.77
CA ARG A 50 -58.39 -8.76 -13.80
C ARG A 50 -57.15 -9.61 -13.40
N ARG A 51 -57.06 -9.81 -12.08
CA ARG A 51 -56.00 -10.48 -11.29
C ARG A 51 -56.12 -12.01 -11.28
N SER A 52 -54.97 -12.68 -11.21
CA SER A 52 -54.73 -13.90 -10.42
C SER A 52 -53.34 -13.81 -9.74
N PRO A 53 -53.13 -14.43 -8.56
CA PRO A 53 -51.99 -14.15 -7.69
C PRO A 53 -50.90 -15.22 -7.78
N ALA A 54 -49.66 -14.82 -8.10
CA ALA A 54 -48.39 -15.44 -7.65
C ALA A 54 -47.23 -14.99 -8.55
N ASN A 55 -46.46 -13.97 -8.13
CA ASN A 55 -45.00 -14.07 -7.99
C ASN A 55 -44.39 -12.71 -7.60
N ILE A 56 -43.75 -12.69 -6.45
CA ILE A 56 -42.69 -11.75 -6.07
C ILE A 56 -41.47 -12.16 -6.95
N SER A 57 -40.74 -11.38 -7.74
CA SER A 57 -40.69 -9.96 -8.09
C SER A 57 -39.99 -9.84 -9.47
N PRO A 58 -40.51 -9.11 -10.48
CA PRO A 58 -39.79 -8.81 -11.73
C PRO A 58 -38.73 -7.70 -11.60
N GLN A 59 -38.68 -7.00 -10.45
CA GLN A 59 -37.84 -5.80 -10.29
C GLN A 59 -36.40 -6.11 -9.86
N THR A 60 -36.18 -7.18 -9.10
CA THR A 60 -34.85 -7.60 -8.60
C THR A 60 -33.92 -8.05 -9.74
N ASP A 61 -34.46 -8.75 -10.74
CA ASP A 61 -33.70 -9.22 -11.90
C ASP A 61 -33.31 -8.06 -12.82
N SER A 62 -34.22 -7.11 -13.03
CA SER A 62 -33.94 -5.90 -13.83
C SER A 62 -32.82 -5.06 -13.22
N HIS A 63 -32.80 -4.89 -11.89
CA HIS A 63 -31.76 -4.10 -11.23
C HIS A 63 -30.38 -4.78 -11.26
N THR A 64 -30.33 -6.10 -11.03
CA THR A 64 -29.08 -6.87 -11.14
C THR A 64 -28.51 -6.86 -12.57
N GLN A 65 -29.39 -6.91 -13.57
CA GLN A 65 -28.98 -6.77 -14.98
C GLN A 65 -28.44 -5.36 -15.29
N ASN A 66 -29.02 -4.31 -14.71
CA ASN A 66 -28.50 -2.95 -14.88
C ASN A 66 -27.09 -2.81 -14.29
N ILE A 67 -26.85 -3.34 -13.08
CA ILE A 67 -25.51 -3.34 -12.45
C ILE A 67 -24.51 -4.13 -13.29
N SER A 68 -24.92 -5.31 -13.78
CA SER A 68 -24.09 -6.16 -14.64
C SER A 68 -23.72 -5.45 -15.94
N THR A 69 -24.70 -4.75 -16.53
CA THR A 69 -24.50 -3.93 -17.74
C THR A 69 -23.58 -2.75 -17.47
N GLU A 70 -23.75 -2.04 -16.34
CA GLU A 70 -22.84 -0.95 -15.94
C GLU A 70 -21.42 -1.48 -15.74
N LEU A 71 -21.24 -2.61 -15.05
CA LEU A 71 -19.94 -3.23 -14.82
C LEU A 71 -19.22 -3.50 -16.13
N LEU A 72 -19.88 -4.17 -17.08
CA LEU A 72 -19.29 -4.52 -18.37
C LEU A 72 -19.03 -3.27 -19.23
N THR A 73 -20.02 -2.39 -19.36
CA THR A 73 -19.91 -1.18 -20.19
C THR A 73 -18.78 -0.29 -19.69
N THR A 74 -18.69 -0.10 -18.38
CA THR A 74 -17.62 0.72 -17.78
C THR A 74 -16.26 0.04 -17.79
N GLU A 75 -16.20 -1.29 -17.82
CA GLU A 75 -14.95 -2.05 -18.00
C GLU A 75 -14.41 -1.89 -19.44
N LEU A 76 -15.28 -2.05 -20.44
CA LEU A 76 -14.95 -1.84 -21.85
C LEU A 76 -14.48 -0.40 -22.09
N ALA A 77 -15.21 0.58 -21.55
CA ALA A 77 -14.81 1.98 -21.63
C ALA A 77 -13.45 2.22 -20.97
N TYR A 78 -13.22 1.68 -19.77
CA TYR A 78 -11.96 1.82 -19.05
C TYR A 78 -10.77 1.30 -19.88
N VAL A 79 -10.87 0.08 -20.40
CA VAL A 79 -9.79 -0.52 -21.20
C VAL A 79 -9.54 0.27 -22.49
N ARG A 80 -10.61 0.65 -23.21
CA ARG A 80 -10.53 1.46 -24.43
C ARG A 80 -9.85 2.80 -24.17
N GLU A 81 -10.22 3.50 -23.11
CA GLU A 81 -9.64 4.80 -22.76
C GLU A 81 -8.15 4.68 -22.40
N LEU A 82 -7.74 3.61 -21.70
CA LEU A 82 -6.32 3.38 -21.42
C LEU A 82 -5.54 3.00 -22.69
N GLN A 83 -6.14 2.21 -23.59
CA GLN A 83 -5.53 1.92 -24.90
C GLN A 83 -5.34 3.19 -25.73
N ALA A 84 -6.28 4.14 -25.69
CA ALA A 84 -6.12 5.43 -26.34
C ALA A 84 -4.92 6.22 -25.77
N VAL A 85 -4.68 6.16 -24.46
CA VAL A 85 -3.46 6.74 -23.86
C VAL A 85 -2.20 6.10 -24.46
N VAL A 86 -2.18 4.79 -24.62
CA VAL A 86 -1.02 4.09 -25.21
C VAL A 86 -0.82 4.51 -26.68
N CYS A 87 -1.89 4.52 -27.47
CA CYS A 87 -1.83 4.80 -28.89
C CYS A 87 -1.40 6.23 -29.20
N TYR A 88 -2.00 7.22 -28.53
CA TYR A 88 -1.81 8.63 -28.88
C TYR A 88 -0.71 9.34 -28.08
N TYR A 89 -0.34 8.81 -26.92
CA TYR A 89 0.68 9.46 -26.08
C TYR A 89 1.92 8.59 -25.90
N LEU A 90 1.78 7.36 -25.39
CA LEU A 90 2.94 6.54 -25.06
C LEU A 90 3.78 6.20 -26.30
N ARG A 91 3.14 5.70 -27.37
CA ARG A 91 3.85 5.37 -28.62
C ARG A 91 4.54 6.58 -29.22
N ARG A 92 3.87 7.74 -29.22
CA ARG A 92 4.46 9.00 -29.70
C ARG A 92 5.60 9.47 -28.81
N PHE A 93 5.51 9.23 -27.51
CA PHE A 93 6.54 9.60 -26.54
C PHE A 93 7.80 8.75 -26.71
N GLU A 94 7.65 7.47 -27.08
CA GLU A 94 8.76 6.54 -27.30
C GLU A 94 9.33 6.62 -28.72
N ASP A 95 8.64 7.30 -29.63
CA ASP A 95 9.09 7.54 -30.99
C ASP A 95 10.38 8.39 -31.00
N PRO A 96 11.46 7.93 -31.66
CA PRO A 96 12.70 8.68 -31.81
C PRO A 96 12.49 10.08 -32.41
N GLU A 97 11.54 10.25 -33.33
CA GLU A 97 11.29 11.52 -34.03
C GLU A 97 10.77 12.62 -33.10
N ASN A 98 10.13 12.23 -31.99
CA ASN A 98 9.52 13.17 -31.06
C ASN A 98 10.40 13.51 -29.85
N GLN A 99 11.57 12.88 -29.70
CA GLN A 99 12.41 13.05 -28.50
C GLN A 99 12.78 14.52 -28.26
N ASP A 100 13.03 15.28 -29.31
CA ASP A 100 13.42 16.69 -29.22
C ASP A 100 12.32 17.61 -28.66
N MET A 101 11.06 17.21 -28.79
CA MET A 101 9.92 17.92 -28.22
C MET A 101 9.67 17.57 -26.75
N ILE A 102 10.33 16.55 -26.21
CA ILE A 102 10.12 16.06 -24.84
C ILE A 102 11.08 16.75 -23.88
N PRO A 103 10.61 17.28 -22.73
CA PRO A 103 11.48 17.88 -21.73
C PRO A 103 12.54 16.91 -21.19
N ASP A 104 13.79 17.37 -21.09
CA ASP A 104 14.93 16.57 -20.62
C ASP A 104 14.72 15.79 -19.30
N PRO A 105 13.99 16.31 -18.29
CA PRO A 105 13.74 15.56 -17.07
C PRO A 105 13.02 14.23 -17.28
N ILE A 106 12.18 14.14 -18.33
CA ILE A 106 11.36 12.96 -18.65
C ILE A 106 11.76 12.28 -19.97
N ARG A 107 12.56 12.91 -20.84
CA ARG A 107 13.03 12.35 -22.11
C ARG A 107 13.59 10.93 -21.95
N GLY A 108 13.14 10.01 -22.80
CA GLY A 108 13.49 8.59 -22.74
C GLY A 108 13.03 7.82 -21.49
N LYS A 109 12.18 8.42 -20.64
CA LYS A 109 11.74 7.83 -19.36
C LYS A 109 10.21 7.70 -19.29
N SER A 110 9.62 6.98 -20.24
CA SER A 110 8.16 6.79 -20.35
C SER A 110 7.55 6.23 -19.05
N GLN A 111 8.28 5.37 -18.34
CA GLN A 111 7.90 4.82 -17.03
C GLN A 111 7.63 5.88 -15.96
N LEU A 112 8.20 7.09 -16.06
CA LEU A 112 7.90 8.16 -15.10
C LEU A 112 6.51 8.77 -15.33
N VAL A 113 6.09 8.85 -16.59
CA VAL A 113 4.83 9.47 -17.01
C VAL A 113 3.69 8.45 -17.01
N PHE A 114 3.93 7.26 -17.54
CA PHE A 114 2.88 6.26 -17.79
C PHE A 114 2.87 5.11 -16.78
N GLY A 115 3.97 4.89 -16.05
CA GLY A 115 4.09 3.76 -15.12
C GLY A 115 3.92 2.41 -15.84
N ASN A 116 3.29 1.45 -15.17
CA ASN A 116 2.97 0.13 -15.72
C ASN A 116 1.57 0.06 -16.36
N ILE A 117 1.13 1.12 -17.06
CA ILE A 117 -0.22 1.19 -17.66
C ILE A 117 -0.47 0.06 -18.66
N CYS A 118 0.55 -0.35 -19.44
CA CYS A 118 0.45 -1.45 -20.40
C CYS A 118 0.13 -2.78 -19.70
N ASP A 119 0.77 -3.07 -18.57
CA ASP A 119 0.53 -4.29 -17.81
C ASP A 119 -0.90 -4.34 -17.25
N ILE A 120 -1.42 -3.19 -16.80
CA ILE A 120 -2.80 -3.05 -16.37
C ILE A 120 -3.75 -3.32 -17.54
N ILE A 121 -3.54 -2.67 -18.69
CA ILE A 121 -4.38 -2.87 -19.88
C ILE A 121 -4.39 -4.35 -20.28
N GLN A 122 -3.22 -4.97 -20.35
CA GLN A 122 -3.08 -6.37 -20.72
C GLN A 122 -3.83 -7.29 -19.76
N PHE A 123 -3.68 -7.06 -18.46
CA PHE A 123 -4.37 -7.85 -17.44
C PHE A 123 -5.89 -7.72 -17.55
N HIS A 124 -6.39 -6.48 -17.69
CA HIS A 124 -7.82 -6.23 -17.81
C HIS A 124 -8.39 -6.81 -19.11
N ASN A 125 -7.70 -6.71 -20.24
CA ASN A 125 -8.13 -7.34 -21.49
C ASN A 125 -8.15 -8.87 -21.41
N LYS A 126 -7.01 -9.47 -21.03
CA LYS A 126 -6.80 -10.92 -21.14
C LYS A 126 -7.53 -11.73 -20.07
N HIS A 127 -7.77 -11.15 -18.89
CA HIS A 127 -8.34 -11.89 -17.76
C HIS A 127 -9.67 -11.32 -17.27
N VAL A 128 -9.82 -10.00 -17.19
CA VAL A 128 -11.05 -9.41 -16.63
C VAL A 128 -12.16 -9.39 -17.69
N LEU A 129 -11.94 -8.72 -18.82
CA LEU A 129 -12.90 -8.62 -19.91
C LEU A 129 -13.20 -9.97 -20.55
N SER A 130 -12.16 -10.78 -20.81
CA SER A 130 -12.32 -12.15 -21.32
C SER A 130 -13.33 -12.95 -20.48
N GLU A 131 -13.17 -12.95 -19.15
CA GLU A 131 -14.05 -13.72 -18.27
C GLU A 131 -15.45 -13.12 -18.21
N MET A 132 -15.57 -11.79 -18.19
CA MET A 132 -16.86 -11.10 -18.20
C MET A 132 -17.66 -11.37 -19.47
N LEU A 133 -17.00 -11.47 -20.63
CA LEU A 133 -17.64 -11.73 -21.92
C LEU A 133 -17.95 -13.22 -22.15
N SER A 134 -17.35 -14.13 -21.36
CA SER A 134 -17.55 -15.58 -21.49
C SER A 134 -18.95 -16.09 -21.10
N SER A 135 -19.80 -15.24 -20.52
CA SER A 135 -21.10 -15.65 -19.97
C SER A 135 -22.06 -14.47 -19.85
N THR A 136 -23.36 -14.77 -19.86
CA THR A 136 -24.44 -13.82 -19.54
C THR A 136 -24.37 -13.31 -18.10
N ASP A 137 -23.82 -14.10 -17.17
CA ASP A 137 -23.62 -13.71 -15.76
C ASP A 137 -22.28 -12.97 -15.58
N CYS A 138 -22.06 -11.91 -16.36
CA CYS A 138 -20.77 -11.21 -16.42
C CYS A 138 -20.31 -10.68 -15.05
N ALA A 139 -21.24 -10.23 -14.20
CA ALA A 139 -20.95 -9.76 -12.84
C ALA A 139 -20.41 -10.87 -11.94
N ILE A 140 -20.95 -12.09 -12.03
CA ILE A 140 -20.47 -13.24 -11.25
C ILE A 140 -19.11 -13.71 -11.75
N LYS A 141 -18.88 -13.67 -13.06
CA LYS A 141 -17.56 -13.95 -13.65
C LYS A 141 -16.51 -12.96 -13.15
N LEU A 142 -16.83 -11.67 -13.10
CA LEU A 142 -15.96 -10.66 -12.51
C LEU A 142 -15.66 -10.96 -11.03
N CYS A 143 -16.67 -11.30 -10.23
CA CYS A 143 -16.47 -11.65 -8.81
C CYS A 143 -15.45 -12.78 -8.65
N LYS A 144 -15.61 -13.87 -9.42
CA LYS A 144 -14.67 -14.99 -9.42
C LYS A 144 -13.27 -14.56 -9.88
N CYS A 145 -13.18 -13.77 -10.94
CA CYS A 145 -11.93 -13.21 -11.45
C CYS A 145 -11.18 -12.38 -10.38
N ILE A 146 -11.87 -11.51 -9.65
CA ILE A 146 -11.30 -10.71 -8.55
C ILE A 146 -10.68 -11.61 -7.48
N VAL A 147 -11.37 -12.68 -7.08
CA VAL A 147 -10.87 -13.61 -6.05
C VAL A 147 -9.67 -14.40 -6.58
N SER A 148 -9.78 -14.98 -7.77
CA SER A 148 -8.73 -15.79 -8.41
C SER A 148 -7.44 -14.99 -8.64
N TYR A 149 -7.56 -13.75 -9.09
CA TYR A 149 -6.42 -12.90 -9.46
C TYR A 149 -6.07 -11.83 -8.42
N ARG A 150 -6.54 -11.98 -7.17
CA ARG A 150 -6.34 -10.99 -6.08
C ARG A 150 -4.90 -10.52 -5.90
N ASN A 151 -3.93 -11.44 -6.02
CA ASN A 151 -2.52 -11.13 -5.88
C ASN A 151 -2.00 -10.32 -7.07
N LYS A 152 -2.47 -10.65 -8.29
CA LYS A 152 -2.08 -9.93 -9.50
C LYS A 152 -2.67 -8.53 -9.55
N PHE A 153 -3.94 -8.38 -9.15
CA PHE A 153 -4.54 -7.05 -8.94
C PHE A 153 -3.72 -6.24 -7.92
N LEU A 154 -3.36 -6.82 -6.78
CA LEU A 154 -2.55 -6.12 -5.77
C LEU A 154 -1.18 -5.70 -6.34
N GLU A 155 -0.46 -6.60 -6.99
CA GLU A 155 0.85 -6.34 -7.59
C GLU A 155 0.82 -5.19 -8.61
N LEU A 156 -0.09 -5.26 -9.59
CA LEU A 156 -0.19 -4.28 -10.67
C LEU A 156 -0.56 -2.89 -10.16
N TYR A 157 -1.58 -2.81 -9.32
CA TYR A 157 -2.06 -1.53 -8.81
C TYR A 157 -1.14 -0.93 -7.74
N LEU A 158 -0.40 -1.76 -7.02
CA LEU A 158 0.64 -1.30 -6.11
C LEU A 158 1.74 -0.55 -6.86
N ALA A 159 2.30 -1.19 -7.89
CA ALA A 159 3.33 -0.59 -8.73
C ALA A 159 2.85 0.72 -9.37
N TYR A 160 1.63 0.75 -9.91
CA TYR A 160 1.06 1.93 -10.53
C TYR A 160 0.89 3.09 -9.55
N CYS A 161 0.33 2.82 -8.37
CA CYS A 161 0.06 3.87 -7.40
C CYS A 161 1.35 4.41 -6.76
N GLN A 162 2.36 3.55 -6.54
CA GLN A 162 3.69 3.96 -6.08
C GLN A 162 4.39 4.86 -7.09
N ASN A 163 4.34 4.49 -8.37
CA ASN A 163 4.88 5.30 -9.45
C ASN A 163 4.19 6.67 -9.49
N LYS A 164 2.85 6.69 -9.54
CA LYS A 164 2.07 7.94 -9.58
C LYS A 164 2.43 8.88 -8.44
N ARG A 165 2.57 8.38 -7.20
CA ARG A 165 2.94 9.21 -6.05
C ARG A 165 4.35 9.79 -6.18
N THR A 166 5.29 8.98 -6.64
CA THR A 166 6.70 9.36 -6.76
C THR A 166 6.91 10.38 -7.89
N THR A 167 6.13 10.29 -8.97
CA THR A 167 6.29 11.12 -10.16
C THR A 167 5.23 12.23 -10.29
N ASP A 168 4.33 12.40 -9.32
CA ASP A 168 3.24 13.38 -9.38
C ASP A 168 3.74 14.82 -9.62
N CYS A 169 4.82 15.23 -8.95
CA CYS A 169 5.45 16.54 -9.17
C CYS A 169 6.04 16.69 -10.58
N ILE A 170 6.66 15.62 -11.10
CA ILE A 170 7.21 15.59 -12.47
C ILE A 170 6.06 15.72 -13.47
N ARG A 171 4.98 14.96 -13.29
CA ARG A 171 3.81 15.01 -14.16
C ARG A 171 3.13 16.37 -14.14
N GLN A 172 2.96 16.97 -12.95
CA GLN A 172 2.37 18.30 -12.83
C GLN A 172 3.20 19.38 -13.54
N LYS A 173 4.52 19.22 -13.56
CA LYS A 173 5.42 20.23 -14.14
C LYS A 173 5.66 20.05 -15.64
N TYR A 174 5.73 18.81 -16.12
CA TYR A 174 6.26 18.49 -17.46
C TYR A 174 5.31 17.63 -18.32
N VAL A 175 4.01 17.58 -18.02
CA VAL A 175 3.05 16.80 -18.83
C VAL A 175 1.96 17.69 -19.41
N ASP A 176 0.90 18.01 -18.66
CA ASP A 176 -0.34 18.57 -19.25
C ASP A 176 -0.18 19.91 -19.99
N LYS A 177 0.89 20.66 -19.73
CA LYS A 177 1.13 21.99 -20.34
C LYS A 177 2.25 22.02 -21.37
N GLU A 178 2.94 20.91 -21.57
CA GLU A 178 4.07 20.86 -22.50
C GLU A 178 3.56 20.68 -23.94
N PRO A 179 4.12 21.39 -24.93
CA PRO A 179 3.62 21.40 -26.31
C PRO A 179 3.43 20.00 -26.91
N PHE A 180 4.34 19.07 -26.61
CA PHE A 180 4.26 17.68 -27.04
C PHE A 180 2.95 17.01 -26.62
N PHE A 181 2.56 17.12 -25.34
CA PHE A 181 1.36 16.46 -24.83
C PHE A 181 0.07 17.16 -25.25
N VAL A 182 0.12 18.49 -25.46
CA VAL A 182 -1.01 19.25 -26.02
C VAL A 182 -1.33 18.76 -27.44
N ARG A 183 -0.31 18.64 -28.30
CA ARG A 183 -0.47 18.08 -29.65
C ARG A 183 -1.02 16.66 -29.63
N CYS A 184 -0.49 15.79 -28.75
CA CYS A 184 -1.02 14.44 -28.60
C CYS A 184 -2.49 14.43 -28.17
N GLN A 185 -2.91 15.38 -27.33
CA GLN A 185 -4.29 15.53 -26.88
C GLN A 185 -5.23 15.96 -28.01
N GLU A 186 -4.80 16.90 -28.84
CA GLU A 186 -5.53 17.36 -30.03
C GLU A 186 -5.71 16.22 -31.04
N GLU A 187 -4.63 15.50 -31.35
CA GLU A 187 -4.67 14.35 -32.27
C GLU A 187 -5.56 13.21 -31.74
N ALA A 188 -5.62 13.02 -30.43
CA ALA A 188 -6.50 12.04 -29.80
C ALA A 188 -7.98 12.48 -29.74
N GLY A 189 -8.28 13.76 -30.01
CA GLY A 189 -9.62 14.34 -29.79
C GLY A 189 -10.06 14.30 -28.32
N HIS A 190 -9.10 14.35 -27.39
CA HIS A 190 -9.37 14.18 -25.96
C HIS A 190 -9.83 15.48 -25.29
N ALA A 191 -11.02 15.44 -24.69
CA ALA A 191 -11.59 16.59 -23.98
C ALA A 191 -10.93 16.91 -22.63
N LEU A 192 -10.17 15.96 -22.07
CA LEU A 192 -9.51 16.10 -20.77
C LEU A 192 -7.98 16.04 -20.94
N PRO A 193 -7.20 16.65 -20.02
CA PRO A 193 -5.75 16.52 -20.03
C PRO A 193 -5.30 15.08 -19.74
N LEU A 194 -4.10 14.72 -20.19
CA LEU A 194 -3.53 13.38 -20.00
C LEU A 194 -3.55 12.93 -18.52
N SER A 195 -3.27 13.84 -17.58
CA SER A 195 -3.32 13.53 -16.15
C SER A 195 -4.67 12.96 -15.66
N ALA A 196 -5.79 13.37 -16.27
CA ALA A 196 -7.11 12.84 -15.95
C ALA A 196 -7.26 11.38 -16.38
N TYR A 197 -6.74 11.02 -17.56
CA TYR A 197 -6.73 9.64 -18.03
C TYR A 197 -5.78 8.76 -17.19
N LEU A 198 -4.62 9.30 -16.79
CA LEU A 198 -3.68 8.60 -15.91
C LEU A 198 -4.22 8.39 -14.48
N LEU A 199 -5.31 9.06 -14.10
CA LEU A 199 -6.00 8.82 -12.82
C LEU A 199 -7.00 7.64 -12.90
N LYS A 200 -7.42 7.25 -14.11
CA LYS A 200 -8.46 6.22 -14.33
C LYS A 200 -8.15 4.88 -13.65
N PRO A 201 -6.91 4.35 -13.62
CA PRO A 201 -6.65 3.10 -12.91
C PRO A 201 -6.96 3.19 -11.41
N VAL A 202 -6.54 4.28 -10.76
CA VAL A 202 -6.84 4.52 -9.34
C VAL A 202 -8.35 4.65 -9.12
N GLN A 203 -9.05 5.30 -10.04
CA GLN A 203 -10.52 5.39 -9.98
C GLN A 203 -11.18 4.02 -10.15
N ARG A 204 -10.74 3.22 -11.13
CA ARG A 204 -11.34 1.92 -11.44
C ARG A 204 -11.23 0.95 -10.28
N ILE A 205 -10.04 0.81 -9.69
CA ILE A 205 -9.84 -0.11 -8.56
C ILE A 205 -10.71 0.28 -7.34
N THR A 206 -10.94 1.58 -7.12
CA THR A 206 -11.82 2.07 -6.03
C THR A 206 -13.31 1.94 -6.34
N LYS A 207 -13.69 1.86 -7.62
CA LYS A 207 -15.08 1.75 -8.06
C LYS A 207 -15.62 0.33 -7.93
N TYR A 208 -14.79 -0.71 -8.07
CA TYR A 208 -15.25 -2.10 -7.94
C TYR A 208 -15.99 -2.38 -6.63
N GLN A 209 -15.47 -1.94 -5.47
CA GLN A 209 -16.16 -2.18 -4.19
C GLN A 209 -17.50 -1.45 -4.08
N LEU A 210 -17.72 -0.34 -4.81
CA LEU A 210 -19.02 0.33 -4.85
C LEU A 210 -20.03 -0.49 -5.65
N LEU A 211 -19.64 -0.95 -6.83
CA LEU A 211 -20.49 -1.74 -7.71
C LEU A 211 -20.78 -3.12 -7.11
N LEU A 212 -19.81 -3.73 -6.42
CA LEU A 212 -20.00 -5.00 -5.72
C LEU A 212 -20.90 -4.89 -4.49
N LYS A 213 -20.85 -3.78 -3.75
CA LYS A 213 -21.80 -3.50 -2.65
C LYS A 213 -23.22 -3.36 -3.17
N GLU A 214 -23.38 -2.66 -4.29
CA GLU A 214 -24.69 -2.52 -4.94
C GLU A 214 -25.19 -3.87 -5.44
N LEU A 215 -24.33 -4.66 -6.08
CA LEU A 215 -24.64 -6.02 -6.50
C LEU A 215 -25.04 -6.92 -5.31
N GLU A 216 -24.36 -6.82 -4.17
CA GLU A 216 -24.65 -7.60 -2.98
C GLU A 216 -26.09 -7.39 -2.47
N MET A 217 -26.62 -6.17 -2.59
CA MET A 217 -27.99 -5.83 -2.14
C MET A 217 -29.08 -6.47 -3.01
N HIS A 218 -28.77 -6.77 -4.28
CA HIS A 218 -29.77 -7.16 -5.27
C HIS A 218 -29.57 -8.56 -5.87
N CYS A 219 -28.39 -9.17 -5.63
CA CYS A 219 -28.08 -10.51 -6.13
C CYS A 219 -28.94 -11.61 -5.48
N THR A 220 -29.06 -12.74 -6.17
CA THR A 220 -29.78 -13.91 -5.66
C THR A 220 -29.03 -14.56 -4.49
N GLU A 221 -29.74 -15.28 -3.62
CA GLU A 221 -29.11 -16.00 -2.49
C GLU A 221 -28.03 -17.01 -2.95
N LYS A 222 -28.19 -17.61 -4.14
CA LYS A 222 -27.17 -18.50 -4.73
C LYS A 222 -25.87 -17.77 -5.07
N GLN A 223 -25.94 -16.49 -5.43
CA GLN A 223 -24.80 -15.67 -5.85
C GLN A 223 -24.13 -14.95 -4.68
N LYS A 224 -24.87 -14.72 -3.59
CA LYS A 224 -24.48 -13.88 -2.45
C LYS A 224 -23.10 -14.19 -1.87
N ALA A 225 -22.80 -15.47 -1.64
CA ALA A 225 -21.49 -15.87 -1.12
C ALA A 225 -20.33 -15.48 -2.05
N THR A 226 -20.51 -15.60 -3.36
CA THR A 226 -19.49 -15.23 -4.35
C THR A 226 -19.29 -13.72 -4.41
N VAL A 227 -20.37 -12.94 -4.34
CA VAL A 227 -20.31 -11.48 -4.33
C VAL A 227 -19.64 -10.96 -3.05
N GLN A 228 -19.98 -11.55 -1.90
CA GLN A 228 -19.38 -11.20 -0.61
C GLN A 228 -17.88 -11.46 -0.55
N ASP A 229 -17.42 -12.60 -1.08
CA ASP A 229 -15.99 -12.92 -1.09
C ASP A 229 -15.21 -11.97 -2.02
N ALA A 230 -15.77 -11.64 -3.18
CA ALA A 230 -15.20 -10.64 -4.08
C ALA A 230 -15.15 -9.24 -3.45
N LEU A 231 -16.22 -8.81 -2.78
CA LEU A 231 -16.27 -7.52 -2.09
C LEU A 231 -15.23 -7.45 -0.98
N LYS A 232 -15.15 -8.49 -0.13
CA LYS A 232 -14.15 -8.59 0.94
C LYS A 232 -12.73 -8.54 0.39
N THR A 233 -12.48 -9.26 -0.71
CA THR A 233 -11.19 -9.28 -1.40
C THR A 233 -10.81 -7.88 -1.92
N MET A 234 -11.75 -7.18 -2.55
CA MET A 234 -11.51 -5.82 -3.06
C MET A 234 -11.26 -4.81 -1.94
N LEU A 235 -11.99 -4.93 -0.82
CA LEU A 235 -11.77 -4.09 0.36
C LEU A 235 -10.40 -4.32 1.02
N ASP A 236 -9.97 -5.59 1.15
CA ASP A 236 -8.62 -5.91 1.65
C ASP A 236 -7.54 -5.38 0.71
N LEU A 237 -7.72 -5.55 -0.60
CA LEU A 237 -6.81 -5.00 -1.61
C LEU A 237 -6.67 -3.48 -1.46
N LEU A 238 -7.78 -2.74 -1.39
CA LEU A 238 -7.75 -1.28 -1.23
C LEU A 238 -7.10 -0.87 0.09
N ASN A 239 -7.32 -1.61 1.17
CA ASN A 239 -6.65 -1.38 2.44
C ASN A 239 -5.13 -1.58 2.31
N ARG A 240 -4.67 -2.63 1.61
CA ARG A 240 -3.24 -2.87 1.36
C ARG A 240 -2.62 -1.81 0.43
N LEU A 241 -3.33 -1.40 -0.62
CA LEU A 241 -2.90 -0.28 -1.47
C LEU A 241 -2.78 0.99 -0.64
N ASN A 242 -3.77 1.31 0.20
CA ASN A 242 -3.69 2.50 1.05
C ASN A 242 -2.52 2.40 2.06
N GLN A 243 -2.27 1.23 2.65
CA GLN A 243 -1.12 1.02 3.55
C GLN A 243 0.24 1.19 2.86
N SER A 244 0.33 0.80 1.60
CA SER A 244 1.58 0.80 0.83
C SER A 244 1.84 2.10 0.05
N ILE A 245 0.79 2.77 -0.42
CA ILE A 245 0.84 4.09 -1.06
C ILE A 245 1.23 5.15 -0.04
N ASN A 246 0.89 4.98 1.24
CA ASN A 246 1.37 5.83 2.33
C ASN A 246 2.84 5.58 2.70
N HIS A 247 3.62 4.86 1.89
CA HIS A 247 5.05 4.71 2.13
C HIS A 247 5.74 6.07 2.23
N VAL A 248 6.29 6.23 3.40
CA VAL A 248 7.05 7.36 3.89
C VAL A 248 8.23 7.59 2.96
N TYR A 249 8.40 8.83 2.48
CA TYR A 249 9.65 9.19 1.82
C TYR A 249 10.75 9.29 2.87
N ILE A 250 11.60 8.26 2.94
CA ILE A 250 12.77 8.22 3.81
C ILE A 250 14.02 8.52 2.97
N ALA A 251 14.58 9.71 3.15
CA ALA A 251 15.81 10.14 2.49
C ALA A 251 17.04 9.64 3.25
N LYS A 252 18.16 9.47 2.52
CA LYS A 252 19.49 9.15 3.06
C LYS A 252 19.57 7.84 3.86
N TYR A 253 18.66 6.90 3.61
CA TYR A 253 18.80 5.54 4.15
C TYR A 253 19.98 4.84 3.44
N PRO A 254 20.97 4.29 4.17
CA PRO A 254 22.15 3.65 3.58
C PRO A 254 21.84 2.21 3.13
N GLY A 255 20.89 2.07 2.21
CA GLY A 255 20.45 0.78 1.68
C GLY A 255 19.17 0.90 0.86
N ASP A 256 18.64 -0.23 0.41
CA ASP A 256 17.35 -0.29 -0.27
C ASP A 256 16.21 -0.47 0.75
N LEU A 257 15.30 0.50 0.81
CA LEU A 257 14.13 0.45 1.69
C LEU A 257 13.20 -0.72 1.35
N ALA A 258 13.20 -1.21 0.11
CA ALA A 258 12.40 -2.37 -0.30
C ALA A 258 12.83 -3.65 0.43
N LEU A 259 14.09 -3.74 0.84
CA LEU A 259 14.65 -4.89 1.57
C LEU A 259 14.29 -4.90 3.06
N LEU A 260 13.68 -3.83 3.59
CA LEU A 260 13.21 -3.80 4.98
C LEU A 260 11.92 -4.62 5.20
N GLY A 261 11.36 -5.14 4.11
CA GLY A 261 10.12 -5.87 4.11
C GLY A 261 8.90 -4.98 4.38
N ARG A 262 7.78 -5.60 4.75
CA ARG A 262 6.50 -4.91 4.84
C ARG A 262 6.47 -3.86 5.96
N PHE A 263 6.14 -2.61 5.63
CA PHE A 263 5.83 -1.56 6.62
C PHE A 263 4.69 -1.96 7.57
N ARG A 264 4.86 -1.67 8.86
CA ARG A 264 3.98 -2.13 9.94
C ARG A 264 3.30 -1.00 10.68
N LEU A 265 4.06 -0.04 11.23
CA LEU A 265 3.56 1.04 12.09
C LEU A 265 4.43 2.29 11.96
N SER A 266 3.83 3.46 12.23
CA SER A 266 4.58 4.72 12.34
C SER A 266 3.88 5.72 13.23
N ASN A 267 4.66 6.43 14.05
CA ASN A 267 4.21 7.49 14.94
C ASN A 267 5.31 8.55 15.15
N ASP A 268 4.89 9.79 15.42
CA ASP A 268 5.74 10.85 15.94
C ASP A 268 6.05 10.57 17.42
N CYS A 269 7.33 10.57 17.80
CA CYS A 269 7.78 10.18 19.12
C CYS A 269 8.82 11.16 19.71
N ASP A 270 8.81 11.24 21.04
CA ASP A 270 9.93 11.77 21.81
C ASP A 270 10.84 10.60 22.17
N VAL A 271 12.09 10.66 21.69
CA VAL A 271 13.09 9.62 21.87
C VAL A 271 14.15 10.08 22.85
N TYR A 272 14.35 9.30 23.90
CA TYR A 272 15.33 9.54 24.95
C TYR A 272 16.40 8.45 24.85
N MET A 273 17.57 8.81 24.33
CA MET A 273 18.70 7.87 24.33
C MET A 273 19.26 7.75 25.74
N PHE A 274 19.42 6.53 26.23
CA PHE A 274 19.99 6.27 27.55
C PHE A 274 21.11 5.24 27.46
N ASN A 275 22.08 5.32 28.37
CA ASN A 275 23.12 4.31 28.48
C ASN A 275 22.59 3.11 29.29
N ARG A 276 22.67 1.89 28.74
CA ARG A 276 22.08 0.70 29.36
C ARG A 276 22.74 0.27 30.68
N LYS A 277 24.01 0.65 30.91
CA LYS A 277 24.75 0.31 32.13
C LYS A 277 24.56 1.34 33.24
N THR A 278 24.66 2.62 32.89
CA THR A 278 24.63 3.73 33.85
C THR A 278 23.25 4.36 34.01
N CYS A 279 22.28 3.98 33.17
CA CYS A 279 20.94 4.56 33.06
C CYS A 279 20.91 6.08 32.81
N LYS A 280 22.06 6.69 32.48
CA LYS A 280 22.14 8.12 32.17
C LYS A 280 21.40 8.42 30.87
N VAL A 281 20.46 9.35 30.94
CA VAL A 281 19.59 9.75 29.82
C VAL A 281 20.14 11.02 29.17
N LYS A 282 20.19 11.05 27.84
CA LYS A 282 20.55 12.24 27.07
C LYS A 282 19.31 13.08 26.73
N LYS A 283 19.54 14.28 26.17
CA LYS A 283 18.49 15.19 25.74
C LYS A 283 17.52 14.51 24.77
N THR A 284 16.23 14.82 24.95
CA THR A 284 15.12 14.35 24.10
C THR A 284 15.33 14.74 22.64
N GLN A 285 14.96 13.82 21.76
CA GLN A 285 14.99 14.01 20.31
C GLN A 285 13.62 13.72 19.71
N TYR A 286 13.10 14.64 18.92
CA TYR A 286 11.88 14.42 18.13
C TYR A 286 12.20 13.56 16.91
N ARG A 287 11.55 12.41 16.80
CA ARG A 287 11.75 11.45 15.71
C ARG A 287 10.42 10.88 15.24
N GLN A 288 10.30 10.66 13.94
CA GLN A 288 9.31 9.75 13.40
C GLN A 288 9.89 8.33 13.44
N LEU A 289 9.15 7.40 14.03
CA LEU A 289 9.52 5.98 14.01
C LEU A 289 8.80 5.28 12.87
N PHE A 290 9.49 4.36 12.20
CA PHE A 290 8.93 3.46 11.20
C PHE A 290 9.31 2.03 11.52
N LEU A 291 8.31 1.22 11.84
CA LEU A 291 8.50 -0.22 12.01
C LEU A 291 8.25 -0.91 10.68
N PHE A 292 9.26 -1.60 10.18
CA PHE A 292 9.16 -2.51 9.05
C PHE A 292 9.22 -3.96 9.54
N GLN A 293 9.20 -4.92 8.62
CA GLN A 293 9.31 -6.33 8.98
C GLN A 293 10.69 -6.66 9.52
N ASP A 294 11.74 -6.09 8.91
CA ASP A 294 13.13 -6.49 9.16
C ASP A 294 13.95 -5.40 9.86
N ALA A 295 13.41 -4.19 10.04
CA ALA A 295 14.05 -3.13 10.83
C ALA A 295 13.07 -2.15 11.48
N LEU A 296 13.52 -1.53 12.57
CA LEU A 296 12.96 -0.30 13.13
C LEU A 296 13.81 0.89 12.70
N LEU A 297 13.22 1.87 12.03
CA LEU A 297 13.88 3.13 11.64
C LEU A 297 13.45 4.29 12.52
N MET A 298 14.39 5.16 12.85
CA MET A 298 14.16 6.46 13.49
C MET A 298 14.63 7.56 12.55
N CYS A 299 13.72 8.45 12.18
CA CYS A 299 13.99 9.51 11.22
C CYS A 299 13.68 10.88 11.81
N LYS A 300 14.33 11.92 11.28
CA LYS A 300 14.01 13.32 11.56
C LYS A 300 13.01 13.80 10.51
N LYS A 301 11.84 14.26 10.96
CA LYS A 301 10.85 14.91 10.11
C LYS A 301 11.42 16.23 9.56
N LYS A 302 11.20 16.48 8.28
CA LYS A 302 11.66 17.64 7.54
C LYS A 302 10.53 18.15 6.64
N ASP A 303 10.46 19.45 6.51
CA ASP A 303 9.60 20.10 5.52
C ASP A 303 10.41 20.28 4.24
N ASP A 304 9.83 19.97 3.08
CA ASP A 304 10.43 20.27 1.78
C ASP A 304 9.69 21.47 1.18
N PRO A 305 10.26 22.69 1.19
CA PRO A 305 9.61 23.83 0.57
C PRO A 305 9.66 23.77 -0.98
N LEU A 306 10.52 22.93 -1.57
CA LEU A 306 10.76 22.86 -3.03
C LEU A 306 9.97 21.73 -3.70
N ARG A 307 9.74 20.62 -3.00
CA ARG A 307 8.84 19.55 -3.44
C ARG A 307 7.53 19.73 -2.71
N LYS A 308 6.40 19.86 -3.42
CA LYS A 308 5.04 19.97 -2.86
C LYS A 308 4.56 18.72 -2.07
N VAL A 309 5.46 17.89 -1.54
CA VAL A 309 5.16 16.86 -0.55
C VAL A 309 5.25 17.53 0.80
N SER A 310 4.14 17.58 1.54
CA SER A 310 4.05 18.39 2.77
C SER A 310 5.14 18.06 3.80
N GLU A 311 5.66 16.82 3.81
CA GLU A 311 6.61 16.34 4.82
C GLU A 311 7.46 15.18 4.24
N TYR A 312 8.76 15.16 4.56
CA TYR A 312 9.67 14.06 4.26
C TYR A 312 10.53 13.69 5.47
N PHE A 313 11.13 12.50 5.47
CA PHE A 313 11.82 11.97 6.65
C PHE A 313 13.28 11.68 6.34
N GLU A 314 14.19 12.33 7.05
CA GLU A 314 15.62 12.08 6.90
C GLU A 314 16.04 10.97 7.87
N TYR A 315 16.61 9.88 7.34
CA TYR A 315 17.14 8.77 8.13
C TYR A 315 18.14 9.25 9.20
N LYS A 316 18.08 8.63 10.39
CA LYS A 316 19.06 8.85 11.46
C LYS A 316 19.65 7.54 11.98
N ILE A 317 18.79 6.62 12.39
CA ILE A 317 19.21 5.38 13.05
C ILE A 317 18.28 4.25 12.62
N SER A 318 18.83 3.05 12.48
CA SER A 318 18.08 1.81 12.28
C SER A 318 18.52 0.77 13.31
N ILE A 319 17.57 -0.05 13.76
CA ILE A 319 17.84 -1.26 14.54
C ILE A 319 17.26 -2.43 13.74
N PRO A 320 18.09 -3.35 13.21
CA PRO A 320 17.60 -4.56 12.56
C PRO A 320 16.73 -5.37 13.53
N MET A 321 15.59 -5.89 13.06
CA MET A 321 14.67 -6.64 13.92
C MET A 321 15.30 -7.91 14.49
N ALA A 322 16.28 -8.50 13.78
CA ALA A 322 17.05 -9.65 14.26
C ALA A 322 17.85 -9.35 15.55
N MET A 323 18.29 -8.10 15.74
CA MET A 323 19.09 -7.66 16.89
C MET A 323 18.26 -6.84 17.90
N LEU A 324 17.02 -6.51 17.54
CA LEU A 324 16.16 -5.64 18.34
C LEU A 324 15.65 -6.39 19.58
N LYS A 325 15.88 -5.79 20.74
CA LYS A 325 15.21 -6.13 22.00
C LYS A 325 14.36 -4.94 22.44
N PHE A 326 13.34 -5.21 23.24
CA PHE A 326 12.45 -4.17 23.74
C PHE A 326 11.94 -4.50 25.15
N ALA A 327 11.49 -3.47 25.86
CA ALA A 327 10.76 -3.59 27.12
C ALA A 327 9.46 -2.79 27.03
N SER A 328 8.36 -3.37 27.49
CA SER A 328 7.04 -2.75 27.45
C SER A 328 6.92 -1.49 28.30
N CYS A 329 7.79 -1.33 29.30
CA CYS A 329 7.84 -0.20 30.21
C CYS A 329 9.26 0.36 30.27
N SER A 330 9.39 1.66 30.51
CA SER A 330 10.68 2.32 30.70
C SER A 330 10.91 2.72 32.15
N LYS A 331 12.15 2.53 32.62
CA LYS A 331 12.59 3.07 33.91
C LYS A 331 12.71 4.59 33.91
N THR A 332 12.78 5.20 32.72
CA THR A 332 12.89 6.64 32.53
C THR A 332 11.54 7.36 32.50
N GLY A 333 10.41 6.63 32.46
CA GLY A 333 9.07 7.23 32.48
C GLY A 333 7.92 6.23 32.28
N LYS A 334 6.84 6.39 33.05
CA LYS A 334 5.70 5.46 33.16
C LYS A 334 4.91 5.22 31.86
N LYS A 335 5.01 6.11 30.86
CA LYS A 335 4.31 6.02 29.57
C LYS A 335 5.22 5.72 28.38
N ARG A 336 6.44 5.25 28.65
CA ARG A 336 7.44 4.94 27.63
C ARG A 336 7.67 3.45 27.55
N PHE A 337 8.01 2.98 26.36
CA PHE A 337 8.60 1.67 26.15
C PHE A 337 10.08 1.85 25.74
N GLU A 338 10.89 0.81 25.85
CA GLU A 338 12.31 0.87 25.50
C GLU A 338 12.61 -0.06 24.33
N VAL A 339 13.51 0.36 23.44
CA VAL A 339 14.09 -0.48 22.39
C VAL A 339 15.61 -0.32 22.38
N TRP A 340 16.33 -1.39 22.07
CA TRP A 340 17.78 -1.35 21.93
C TRP A 340 18.26 -2.46 21.00
N SER A 341 19.45 -2.26 20.41
CA SER A 341 20.18 -3.35 19.78
C SER A 341 20.93 -4.14 20.85
N GLU A 342 20.98 -5.46 20.72
CA GLU A 342 21.68 -6.35 21.64
C GLU A 342 23.16 -5.95 21.82
N GLU A 343 23.81 -5.58 20.72
CA GLU A 343 25.22 -5.20 20.63
C GLU A 343 25.50 -3.77 21.14
N ASP A 344 24.47 -2.92 21.20
CA ASP A 344 24.64 -1.51 21.55
C ASP A 344 24.63 -1.27 23.06
N ARG A 345 25.54 -0.40 23.49
CA ARG A 345 25.58 0.13 24.87
C ARG A 345 24.47 1.12 25.18
N ASN A 346 23.84 1.68 24.15
CA ASN A 346 22.77 2.66 24.28
C ASN A 346 21.42 2.01 23.96
N GLY A 347 20.38 2.41 24.69
CA GLY A 347 18.99 2.11 24.40
C GLY A 347 18.21 3.39 24.16
N TYR A 348 16.96 3.24 23.72
CA TYR A 348 16.07 4.33 23.38
C TYR A 348 14.74 4.14 24.10
N ALA A 349 14.44 5.04 25.04
CA ALA A 349 13.12 5.13 25.65
C ALA A 349 12.22 6.01 24.77
N ILE A 350 11.07 5.48 24.38
CA ILE A 350 10.18 6.05 23.38
C ILE A 350 8.87 6.46 24.03
N TYR A 351 8.50 7.72 23.84
CA TYR A 351 7.20 8.27 24.18
C TYR A 351 6.43 8.61 22.90
N ILE A 352 5.20 8.13 22.75
CA ILE A 352 4.37 8.42 21.57
C ILE A 352 3.63 9.75 21.80
N ARG A 353 3.85 10.73 20.91
CA ARG A 353 3.36 12.10 21.09
C ARG A 353 1.85 12.28 20.99
N SER A 354 1.11 11.33 20.44
CA SER A 354 -0.35 11.38 20.43
C SER A 354 -0.97 11.23 21.82
N HIS A 355 -0.16 10.97 22.86
CA HIS A 355 -0.58 10.69 24.24
C HIS A 355 -1.54 9.49 24.36
N ASP A 356 -1.63 8.69 23.30
CA ASP A 356 -2.53 7.54 23.21
C ASP A 356 -1.85 6.28 23.77
N GLU A 357 -2.37 5.81 24.90
CA GLU A 357 -1.92 4.57 25.54
C GLU A 357 -2.22 3.35 24.66
N MET A 358 -3.27 3.41 23.83
CA MET A 358 -3.60 2.34 22.90
C MET A 358 -2.57 2.23 21.78
N ALA A 359 -2.10 3.38 21.26
CA ALA A 359 -0.97 3.39 20.33
C ALA A 359 0.26 2.73 20.94
N ARG A 360 0.59 3.02 22.22
CA ARG A 360 1.74 2.41 22.90
C ARG A 360 1.59 0.90 23.02
N LYS A 361 0.42 0.40 23.46
CA LYS A 361 0.13 -1.04 23.53
C LYS A 361 0.29 -1.70 22.15
N LYS A 362 -0.28 -1.08 21.11
CA LYS A 362 -0.17 -1.54 19.72
C LYS A 362 1.27 -1.65 19.23
N TRP A 363 2.15 -0.72 19.62
CA TRP A 363 3.58 -0.81 19.30
C TRP A 363 4.24 -2.01 19.96
N VAL A 364 4.04 -2.18 21.27
CA VAL A 364 4.61 -3.30 22.04
C VAL A 364 4.11 -4.64 21.49
N GLU A 365 2.80 -4.78 21.26
CA GLU A 365 2.20 -5.99 20.66
C GLU A 365 2.78 -6.31 19.28
N LYS A 366 3.04 -5.26 18.47
CA LYS A 366 3.57 -5.45 17.12
C LYS A 366 5.03 -5.88 17.14
N LEU A 367 5.85 -5.25 17.98
CA LEU A 367 7.25 -5.65 18.18
C LEU A 367 7.31 -7.09 18.64
N ASP A 368 6.53 -7.44 19.66
CA ASP A 368 6.45 -8.78 20.21
C ASP A 368 6.04 -9.83 19.16
N LYS A 369 5.02 -9.53 18.35
CA LYS A 369 4.58 -10.41 17.26
C LYS A 369 5.69 -10.65 16.23
N ILE A 370 6.42 -9.62 15.82
CA ILE A 370 7.50 -9.75 14.82
C ILE A 370 8.67 -10.53 15.43
N SER A 371 9.07 -10.22 16.67
CA SER A 371 10.12 -10.94 17.37
C SER A 371 9.81 -12.44 17.50
N ARG A 372 8.57 -12.81 17.83
CA ARG A 372 8.14 -14.23 17.89
C ARG A 372 8.18 -14.91 16.52
N GLN A 373 7.81 -14.21 15.46
CA GLN A 373 7.89 -14.74 14.09
C GLN A 373 9.34 -15.03 13.69
N LEU A 374 10.28 -14.13 13.98
CA LEU A 374 11.71 -14.33 13.71
C LEU A 374 12.28 -15.50 14.50
N GLN A 375 11.92 -15.63 15.79
CA GLN A 375 12.33 -16.76 16.63
C GLN A 375 11.81 -18.10 16.11
N SER A 376 10.56 -18.15 15.65
CA SER A 376 9.97 -19.36 15.07
C SER A 376 10.63 -19.77 13.76
N ALA A 377 11.02 -18.80 12.92
CA ALA A 377 11.75 -19.05 11.68
C ALA A 377 13.16 -19.59 11.96
N SER A 378 13.86 -19.06 12.97
CA SER A 378 15.18 -19.56 13.38
C SER A 378 15.12 -20.96 14.04
N PHE A 379 14.02 -21.30 14.73
CA PHE A 379 13.82 -22.61 15.36
C PHE A 379 13.56 -23.73 14.35
N VAL A 380 12.98 -23.42 13.18
CA VAL A 380 12.79 -24.41 12.11
C VAL A 380 14.13 -24.82 11.50
N THR A 381 15.11 -23.92 11.44
CA THR A 381 16.51 -24.23 11.08
C THR A 381 17.31 -24.93 12.17
N SER A 382 16.89 -24.88 13.44
CA SER A 382 17.62 -25.47 14.58
C SER A 382 17.03 -26.78 15.12
N ARG A 383 16.11 -27.43 14.40
CA ARG A 383 15.56 -28.74 14.80
C ARG A 383 16.57 -29.90 14.77
N ASN A 384 17.82 -29.66 14.39
CA ASN A 384 18.93 -30.49 14.82
C ASN A 384 19.56 -29.85 16.07
N THR A 385 19.34 -30.47 17.22
CA THR A 385 19.87 -30.18 18.59
C THR A 385 18.93 -29.44 19.58
N SER A 386 18.15 -30.27 20.30
CA SER A 386 17.76 -30.23 21.72
C SER A 386 17.44 -28.90 22.45
N ALA A 387 16.13 -28.76 22.72
CA ALA A 387 15.42 -28.22 23.89
C ALA A 387 16.13 -27.38 24.98
N LEU A 388 15.62 -26.16 25.21
CA LEU A 388 15.10 -25.61 26.48
C LEU A 388 14.64 -24.16 26.26
N SER A 389 13.36 -23.84 26.52
CA SER A 389 12.82 -22.47 26.49
C SER A 389 12.46 -22.01 27.89
N SER A 390 13.13 -20.97 28.40
CA SER A 390 12.78 -20.32 29.66
C SER A 390 11.99 -19.02 29.41
N GLN A 391 10.80 -18.95 29.99
CA GLN A 391 9.93 -17.77 30.05
C GLN A 391 10.54 -16.70 30.95
N TYR A 392 10.65 -15.46 30.45
CA TYR A 392 10.98 -14.29 31.26
C TYR A 392 9.70 -13.64 31.79
N ASN A 393 9.47 -13.76 33.10
CA ASN A 393 8.49 -12.97 33.83
C ASN A 393 9.01 -11.54 34.02
N CYS A 394 8.15 -10.58 33.70
CA CYS A 394 8.42 -9.15 33.78
C CYS A 394 7.90 -8.59 35.13
N CYS A 395 8.65 -7.63 35.68
CA CYS A 395 8.24 -6.70 36.75
C CYS A 395 8.08 -7.24 38.18
N ALA A 396 9.19 -7.26 38.93
CA ALA A 396 9.20 -6.88 40.35
C ALA A 396 10.60 -6.37 40.74
N GLU A 397 10.64 -5.43 41.68
CA GLU A 397 11.83 -4.91 42.39
C GLU A 397 12.71 -3.85 41.70
N ARG A 398 12.38 -2.58 41.97
CA ARG A 398 13.28 -1.58 42.57
C ARG A 398 12.50 -0.29 42.87
N PHE A 399 11.78 -0.30 43.98
CA PHE A 399 11.38 0.89 44.73
C PHE A 399 11.33 0.48 46.20
N ASN A 400 12.32 0.90 46.98
CA ASN A 400 12.14 1.01 48.44
C ASN A 400 11.39 2.33 48.69
N PRO A 401 10.36 2.29 49.54
CA PRO A 401 10.55 2.90 50.86
C PRO A 401 9.91 2.10 52.02
N LEU A 402 10.60 2.18 53.16
CA LEU A 402 10.18 2.09 54.57
C LEU A 402 8.86 1.40 54.97
N GLU A 403 9.05 0.41 55.86
CA GLU A 403 8.26 -0.03 57.03
C GLU A 403 6.92 -0.80 56.95
N SER A 404 6.97 -1.91 57.71
CA SER A 404 5.95 -2.60 58.51
C SER A 404 5.00 -3.62 57.86
N GLY A 405 5.11 -4.86 58.35
CA GLY A 405 3.94 -5.65 58.74
C GLY A 405 3.60 -6.89 57.91
N TYR A 406 3.96 -8.05 58.47
CA TYR A 406 3.36 -9.38 58.30
C TYR A 406 3.90 -10.32 57.20
N SER A 407 4.23 -11.50 57.71
CA SER A 407 5.13 -12.54 57.23
C SER A 407 4.41 -13.70 56.53
N CYS A 408 5.11 -14.37 55.60
CA CYS A 408 4.89 -15.77 55.24
C CYS A 408 6.22 -16.43 54.82
N PRO A 409 6.33 -17.78 54.88
CA PRO A 409 7.44 -18.48 55.51
C PRO A 409 8.66 -18.78 54.61
N VAL A 410 9.70 -19.27 55.27
CA VAL A 410 11.09 -19.44 54.83
C VAL A 410 11.34 -20.85 54.24
N THR A 411 12.35 -20.92 53.34
CA THR A 411 13.24 -22.05 52.92
C THR A 411 12.78 -23.09 51.88
N PRO A 412 13.73 -23.79 51.19
CA PRO A 412 15.20 -23.66 51.23
C PRO A 412 15.88 -23.47 49.86
N ALA A 413 17.11 -22.95 49.96
CA ALA A 413 18.12 -22.91 48.92
C ALA A 413 18.63 -24.30 48.54
N SER A 414 19.08 -24.46 47.30
CA SER A 414 20.01 -25.52 46.92
C SER A 414 21.22 -24.95 46.16
N THR A 415 22.33 -24.99 46.88
CA THR A 415 23.71 -24.88 46.44
C THR A 415 24.06 -26.02 45.48
N ILE A 416 24.72 -25.74 44.37
CA ILE A 416 25.73 -26.66 43.80
C ILE A 416 26.92 -25.83 43.33
N ALA A 417 28.06 -26.09 43.96
CA ALA A 417 29.37 -25.69 43.52
C ALA A 417 30.02 -26.84 42.72
N SER A 418 30.69 -26.52 41.63
CA SER A 418 31.87 -27.26 41.16
C SER A 418 32.71 -26.36 40.25
N THR A 419 33.96 -26.16 40.66
CA THR A 419 35.05 -25.45 39.98
C THR A 419 35.87 -26.46 39.13
N PRO A 420 37.05 -26.11 38.58
CA PRO A 420 37.20 -25.71 37.18
C PRO A 420 38.12 -26.66 36.39
N CYS A 421 38.08 -26.61 35.06
CA CYS A 421 39.15 -27.19 34.26
C CYS A 421 39.44 -26.33 33.02
N ALA A 422 40.65 -25.78 32.98
CA ALA A 422 41.37 -25.26 31.83
C ALA A 422 42.79 -25.88 31.91
N PRO A 423 43.71 -25.79 30.92
CA PRO A 423 43.72 -24.89 29.75
C PRO A 423 44.26 -25.51 28.44
N ARG A 424 44.27 -24.72 27.34
CA ARG A 424 45.35 -24.53 26.31
C ARG A 424 44.72 -23.97 25.01
N ILE A 425 45.30 -23.08 24.18
CA ILE A 425 46.43 -22.12 24.16
C ILE A 425 46.26 -21.36 22.80
N PHE A 426 46.45 -20.03 22.79
CA PHE A 426 46.93 -19.09 21.73
C PHE A 426 46.28 -19.07 20.31
N PHE A 427 45.98 -17.91 19.68
CA PHE A 427 46.85 -16.76 19.41
C PHE A 427 46.19 -15.38 19.57
N ASN A 428 47.04 -14.40 19.88
CA ASN A 428 46.74 -12.98 20.04
C ASN A 428 47.65 -12.16 19.09
N PHE A 429 47.45 -10.84 19.07
CA PHE A 429 48.14 -9.74 18.35
C PHE A 429 47.46 -9.28 17.04
N GLY A 430 47.16 -8.00 16.85
CA GLY A 430 47.45 -6.83 17.68
C GLY A 430 46.79 -5.55 17.17
N ARG A 431 46.49 -4.65 18.10
CA ARG A 431 46.23 -3.23 17.83
C ARG A 431 47.57 -2.51 17.61
N LYS A 432 47.62 -1.59 16.65
CA LYS A 432 48.54 -0.45 16.68
C LYS A 432 47.73 0.84 16.58
N ASN A 433 47.79 1.63 17.65
CA ASN A 433 47.61 3.07 17.62
C ASN A 433 48.96 3.68 17.22
N HIS A 434 48.97 4.63 16.29
CA HIS A 434 49.92 5.73 16.32
C HIS A 434 49.20 7.03 15.98
N SER A 435 49.29 7.97 16.91
CA SER A 435 49.05 9.41 16.75
C SER A 435 50.35 10.05 16.24
N PHE A 436 50.28 11.02 15.33
CA PHE A 436 51.01 12.31 15.29
C PHE A 436 50.54 13.04 13.98
N ARG A 437 49.78 14.15 14.01
CA ARG A 437 50.08 15.58 14.29
C ARG A 437 50.46 16.37 13.01
N THR A 438 49.72 17.48 12.75
CA THR A 438 50.10 18.71 11.98
C THR A 438 50.68 18.53 10.56
N PHE A 439 50.12 19.07 9.48
CA PHE A 439 49.62 20.42 9.18
C PHE A 439 48.34 20.38 8.33
#